data_AF-A0A2E0ZJD6-F1
#
_entry.id   AF-A0A2E0ZJD6-F1
#
_cell.length_a   1.000
_cell.length_b   1.000
_cell.length_c   1.000
_cell.angle_alpha   90.00
_cell.angle_beta   90.00
_cell.angle_gamma   90.00
#
_symmetry.space_group_name_H-M   'P 1'
#
loop_
_entity.id
_entity.type
_entity.pdbx_description
1 polymer ?
#
loop_
_entity_poly.entity_id
_entity_poly.type
_entity_poly.pdbx_seq_one_letter_code
_entity_poly.pdbx_strand_id
1 'polypeptide(L)' 'MTNKNAGPDYLAFLIRLWREDKGIWRCTLENPHTGERLAFADVAALLTYVQKQTDGPTSDIEGDWLL' A
#
# COMPACT_ATOMS: atom_id res chain seq x y z
N MET A 1 -10.84 7.21 25.96
CA MET A 1 -11.88 7.23 24.91
C MET A 1 -11.43 6.28 23.82
N THR A 2 -11.82 5.01 23.90
CA THR A 2 -11.41 3.98 22.93
C THR A 2 -12.30 4.13 21.69
N ASN A 3 -11.73 4.60 20.59
CA ASN A 3 -12.49 4.81 19.37
C ASN A 3 -12.88 3.43 18.79
N LYS A 4 -14.16 3.09 18.95
CA LYS A 4 -14.74 1.77 18.68
C LYS A 4 -15.12 1.65 17.20
N ASN A 5 -14.18 1.99 16.31
CA ASN A 5 -14.33 1.92 14.85
C ASN A 5 -13.13 1.21 14.22
N ALA A 6 -12.68 0.09 14.79
CA ALA A 6 -11.74 -0.80 14.12
C ALA A 6 -12.52 -1.62 13.08
N GLY A 7 -12.90 -0.98 11.98
CA GLY A 7 -13.22 -1.71 10.76
C GLY A 7 -11.97 -2.48 10.29
N PRO A 8 -12.12 -3.53 9.46
CA PRO A 8 -10.96 -4.24 8.93
C PRO A 8 -10.00 -3.25 8.26
N ASP A 9 -8.69 -3.40 8.49
CA ASP A 9 -7.68 -2.61 7.81
C ASP A 9 -7.81 -2.85 6.30
N TYR A 10 -8.38 -1.88 5.61
CA TYR A 10 -8.68 -1.95 4.19
C TYR A 10 -7.99 -0.81 3.46
N LEU A 11 -7.10 -1.17 2.53
CA LEU A 11 -6.41 -0.25 1.64
C LEU A 11 -6.90 -0.45 0.21
N ALA A 12 -7.26 0.65 -0.44
CA ALA A 12 -7.64 0.65 -1.86
C ALA A 12 -6.72 1.57 -2.64
N PHE A 13 -6.29 1.10 -3.82
CA PHE A 13 -5.45 1.84 -4.74
C PHE A 13 -5.88 1.59 -6.18
N LEU A 14 -5.78 2.62 -7.03
CA LEU A 14 -5.84 2.47 -8.48
C LEU A 14 -4.41 2.43 -9.04
N ILE A 15 -4.03 1.28 -9.61
CA ILE A 15 -2.73 1.10 -10.25
C ILE A 15 -2.87 1.28 -11.76
N ARG A 16 -1.96 2.07 -12.35
CA ARG A 16 -1.84 2.22 -13.80
C ARG A 16 -0.45 1.76 -14.22
N LEU A 17 -0.41 0.86 -15.19
CA LEU A 17 0.82 0.35 -15.80
C LEU A 17 0.77 0.63 -17.31
N TRP A 18 1.85 1.18 -17.85
CA TRP A 18 1.96 1.38 -19.30
C TRP A 18 3.42 1.27 -19.74
N ARG A 19 3.64 1.04 -21.04
CA ARG A 19 4.96 1.06 -21.65
C ARG A 19 5.16 2.36 -22.42
N GLU A 20 6.33 2.94 -22.28
CA GLU A 20 6.82 3.98 -23.20
C GLU A 20 7.51 3.33 -24.41
N ASP A 21 7.78 4.13 -25.44
CA ASP A 21 8.31 3.69 -26.75
C ASP A 21 9.62 2.88 -26.67
N LYS A 22 10.37 3.04 -25.58
CA LYS A 22 11.63 2.30 -25.32
C LYS A 22 11.43 0.98 -24.58
N GLY A 23 10.19 0.52 -24.41
CA GLY A 23 9.86 -0.69 -23.65
C GLY A 23 9.97 -0.53 -22.13
N ILE A 24 10.17 0.70 -21.64
CA ILE A 24 10.26 1.00 -20.22
C ILE A 24 8.85 0.96 -19.63
N TRP A 25 8.67 0.17 -18.57
CA TRP A 25 7.44 0.19 -17.80
C TRP A 25 7.39 1.41 -16.90
N ARG A 26 6.28 2.15 -17.00
CA ARG A 26 5.91 3.20 -16.06
C ARG A 26 4.77 2.72 -15.20
N CYS A 27 4.74 3.23 -13.98
CA CYS A 27 3.65 2.92 -13.08
C CYS A 27 3.30 4.10 -12.19
N THR A 28 2.00 4.28 -11.99
CA THR A 28 1.44 5.19 -11.00
C THR A 28 0.46 4.45 -10.10
N LEU A 29 0.40 4.90 -8.87
CA LEU A 29 -0.54 4.46 -7.86
C LEU A 29 -1.31 5.70 -7.40
N GLU A 30 -2.63 5.59 -7.37
CA GLU A 30 -3.51 6.64 -6.88
C GLU A 30 -4.33 6.12 -5.70
N ASN A 31 -4.35 6.89 -4.61
CA ASN A 31 -5.23 6.64 -3.48
C ASN A 31 -6.59 7.30 -3.77
N PRO A 32 -7.68 6.52 -3.98
CA PRO A 32 -8.98 7.07 -4.32
C PRO A 32 -9.63 7.86 -3.18
N HIS A 33 -9.20 7.65 -1.93
CA HIS A 33 -9.74 8.35 -0.77
C HIS A 33 -9.12 9.75 -0.59
N THR A 34 -7.87 9.94 -0.99
CA THR A 34 -7.15 11.22 -0.83
C THR A 34 -6.92 11.94 -2.16
N GLY A 35 -7.03 11.26 -3.29
CA GLY A 35 -6.64 11.75 -4.61
C GLY A 35 -5.12 11.84 -4.81
N GLU A 36 -4.31 11.40 -3.83
CA GLU A 36 -2.86 11.40 -3.93
C GLU A 36 -2.40 10.43 -5.02
N ARG A 37 -1.48 10.91 -5.87
CA ARG A 37 -0.90 10.11 -6.95
C ARG A 37 0.61 10.07 -6.83
N LEU A 38 1.15 8.85 -6.77
CA LEU A 38 2.57 8.57 -6.73
C LEU A 38 3.01 7.92 -8.04
N ALA A 39 4.13 8.38 -8.59
CA ALA A 39 4.77 7.77 -9.75
C ALA A 39 6.00 6.97 -9.29
N PHE A 40 6.22 5.81 -9.89
CA PHE A 40 7.37 4.97 -9.60
C PHE A 40 8.19 4.71 -10.87
N ALA A 41 9.50 4.56 -10.68
CA ALA A 41 10.45 4.33 -11.76
C ALA A 41 10.29 2.94 -12.41
N ASP A 42 9.84 1.96 -11.62
CA ASP A 42 9.60 0.58 -12.03
C ASP A 42 8.55 -0.10 -11.14
N VAL A 43 8.10 -1.27 -11.55
CA VAL A 43 7.06 -2.05 -10.86
C VAL A 43 7.53 -2.54 -9.48
N ALA A 44 8.81 -2.80 -9.29
CA ALA A 44 9.34 -3.30 -8.02
C ALA A 44 9.26 -2.23 -6.92
N ALA A 45 9.54 -0.97 -7.27
CA ALA A 45 9.38 0.17 -6.37
C ALA A 45 7.91 0.36 -5.95
N LEU A 46 6.96 0.19 -6.89
CA LEU A 46 5.52 0.22 -6.59
C LEU A 46 5.13 -0.87 -5.59
N LEU A 47 5.55 -2.12 -5.84
CA LEU A 47 5.22 -3.24 -4.97
C LEU A 47 5.84 -3.07 -3.57
N THR A 48 7.07 -2.57 -3.49
CA THR A 48 7.73 -2.25 -2.22
C THR A 48 6.94 -1.21 -1.44
N TYR A 49 6.37 -0.21 -2.12
CA TYR A 49 5.51 0.78 -1.47
C TYR A 49 4.24 0.13 -0.92
N VAL A 50 3.53 -0.68 -1.71
CA VAL A 50 2.29 -1.35 -1.26
C VAL A 50 2.57 -2.27 -0.07
N GLN A 51 3.67 -3.03 -0.10
CA GLN A 51 4.08 -3.89 1.01
C GLN A 51 4.28 -3.10 2.30
N LYS A 52 4.94 -1.94 2.24
CA LYS A 52 5.14 -1.07 3.42
C LYS A 52 3.84 -0.53 4.00
N GLN A 53 2.78 -0.39 3.19
CA GLN A 53 1.47 0.04 3.70
C GLN A 53 0.72 -1.09 4.41
N THR A 54 1.01 -2.35 4.05
CA THR A 54 0.39 -3.54 4.65
C THR A 54 1.18 -4.10 5.83
N ASP A 55 2.49 -3.82 5.89
CA ASP A 55 3.34 -4.09 7.05
C ASP A 55 3.07 -3.04 8.15
N GLY A 56 1.78 -2.88 8.55
CA GLY A 56 1.36 -1.96 9.60
C GLY A 56 2.28 -2.04 10.82
N PRO A 57 2.32 -1.02 11.71
CA PRO A 57 3.17 -1.10 12.90
C PRO A 57 2.86 -2.44 13.54
N THR A 58 3.84 -3.35 13.57
CA THR A 58 3.73 -4.61 14.31
C THR A 58 3.17 -4.17 15.64
N SER A 59 1.89 -4.47 15.89
CA SER A 59 1.37 -4.27 17.21
C SER A 59 2.23 -5.21 18.01
N ASP A 60 3.13 -4.66 18.82
CA ASP A 60 3.79 -5.36 19.91
C ASP A 60 2.68 -5.81 20.88
N ILE A 61 1.82 -6.72 20.41
CA ILE A 61 1.11 -7.66 21.25
C ILE A 61 2.19 -8.69 21.55
N GLU A 62 3.01 -8.26 22.51
CA GLU A 62 3.84 -9.08 23.36
C GLU A 62 3.09 -10.40 23.62
N GLY A 63 3.81 -11.50 23.38
CA GLY A 63 3.23 -12.81 23.22
C GLY A 63 2.33 -13.21 24.39
N ASP A 64 1.09 -13.54 24.07
CA ASP A 64 0.31 -14.49 24.85
C ASP A 64 -0.76 -15.14 23.96
N TRP A 65 -0.29 -15.94 23.00
CA TRP A 65 -1.14 -16.94 22.34
C TRP A 65 -0.37 -18.26 22.24
N LEU A 66 -0.03 -18.82 23.41
CA LEU A 66 0.14 -20.26 23.60
C LEU A 66 -1.19 -20.82 24.09
N LEU A 67 -1.86 -21.59 23.25
CA LEU A 67 -2.64 -22.76 23.64
C LEU A 67 -2.32 -23.90 22.68
#